data_AF-A0A383CAY6-F1
#
_entry.id   AF-A0A383CAY6-F1
#
_cell.length_a   1.000
_cell.length_b   1.000
_cell.length_c   1.000
_cell.angle_alpha   90.00
_cell.angle_beta   90.00
_cell.angle_gamma   90.00
#
_symmetry.space_group_name_H-M   'P 1'
#
loop_
_entity.id
_entity.type
_entity.pdbx_description
1 polymer ?
#
loop_
_entity_poly.entity_id
_entity_poly.type
_entity_poly.pdbx_seq_one_letter_code
_entity_poly.pdbx_strand_id
1 'polypeptide(L)'
;MRLNRFLARCGIASRRRSDELIQTGVICVNGEIVDELGRVVDINTDRVEYQGLPVILPDQYEYVLLNKPAGYLVTRSDPGKRPTVYDLLQGLHPGTVPVGRLDMDTTGLLLLTDDGELGYRLLHPRFVVDKRYVAVVSGDPTEDKIDLLRRGIDLDDGPTAPAEVQIGHRWSDGYKKRARLSLCIHEG
;
A
#
# COMPACT_ATOMS: atom_id res chain seq x y z
N MET A 1 -0.53 -0.59 21.90
CA MET A 1 -0.12 -0.16 20.55
C MET A 1 1.19 0.63 20.63
N ARG A 2 2.14 0.48 19.68
CA ARG A 2 3.33 1.37 19.67
C ARG A 2 2.91 2.84 19.49
N LEU A 3 3.51 3.75 20.24
CA LEU A 3 3.18 5.18 20.25
C LEU A 3 3.30 5.81 18.85
N ASN A 4 4.34 5.47 18.10
CA ASN A 4 4.49 5.95 16.72
C ASN A 4 3.37 5.48 15.76
N ARG A 5 2.82 4.29 15.99
CA ARG A 5 1.69 3.75 15.24
C ARG A 5 0.40 4.44 15.66
N PHE A 6 0.24 4.72 16.95
CA PHE A 6 -0.89 5.50 17.47
C PHE A 6 -0.93 6.89 16.84
N LEU A 7 0.16 7.65 16.94
CA LEU A 7 0.27 9.00 16.37
C LEU A 7 0.02 9.03 14.86
N ALA A 8 0.53 8.03 14.13
CA ALA A 8 0.29 7.92 12.70
C ALA A 8 -1.17 7.63 12.35
N ARG A 9 -1.84 6.76 13.11
CA ARG A 9 -3.26 6.45 12.91
C ARG A 9 -4.15 7.67 13.19
N CYS A 10 -3.78 8.49 14.17
CA CYS A 10 -4.46 9.74 14.49
C CYS A 10 -4.14 10.89 13.52
N GLY A 11 -3.25 10.69 12.54
CA GLY A 11 -2.90 11.71 11.54
C GLY A 11 -1.90 12.76 12.00
N ILE A 12 -1.23 12.57 13.14
CA ILE A 12 -0.25 13.53 13.66
C ILE A 12 0.97 13.61 12.73
N ALA A 13 1.49 12.45 12.30
CA ALA A 13 2.62 12.38 11.37
C ALA A 13 2.75 10.97 10.77
N SER A 14 3.64 10.77 9.79
CA SER A 14 4.03 9.41 9.38
C SER A 14 4.70 8.68 10.54
N ARG A 15 4.71 7.33 10.55
CA ARG A 15 5.34 6.56 11.65
C ARG A 15 6.79 7.01 11.94
N ARG A 16 7.59 7.21 10.89
CA ARG A 16 8.96 7.68 11.01
C ARG A 16 9.02 9.10 11.59
N ARG A 17 8.18 10.00 11.10
CA ARG A 17 8.12 11.36 11.62
C ARG A 17 7.57 11.41 13.04
N SER A 18 6.71 10.47 13.44
CA SER A 18 6.27 10.29 14.81
C SER A 18 7.41 9.89 15.74
N ASP A 19 8.33 9.01 15.31
CA ASP A 19 9.55 8.72 16.09
C ASP A 19 10.39 9.98 16.31
N GLU A 20 10.54 10.81 15.27
CA GLU A 20 11.24 12.10 15.38
C GLU A 20 10.51 13.05 16.36
N LEU A 21 9.18 13.14 16.32
CA LEU A 21 8.39 13.96 17.25
C LEU A 21 8.52 13.49 18.70
N ILE A 22 8.50 12.18 18.94
CA ILE A 22 8.72 11.60 20.28
C ILE A 22 10.05 12.09 20.84
N GLN A 23 11.14 11.97 20.07
CA GLN A 23 12.47 12.39 20.50
C GLN A 23 12.61 13.89 20.75
N THR A 24 11.78 14.73 20.14
CA THR A 24 11.78 16.18 20.40
C THR A 24 11.09 16.59 21.70
N GLY A 25 10.47 15.66 22.43
CA GLY A 25 9.81 15.92 23.71
C GLY A 25 8.49 16.70 23.59
N VAL A 26 7.83 16.65 22.43
CA VAL A 26 6.52 17.31 22.19
C VAL A 26 5.32 16.37 22.35
N ILE A 27 5.58 15.12 22.76
CA ILE A 27 4.57 14.10 23.02
C ILE A 27 4.52 13.81 24.51
N CYS A 28 3.31 13.85 25.08
CA CYS A 28 3.08 13.43 26.45
C CYS A 28 2.18 12.20 26.50
N VAL A 29 2.44 11.31 27.45
CA VAL A 29 1.57 10.18 27.78
C VAL A 29 1.27 10.27 29.28
N ASN A 30 -0.01 10.37 29.63
CA ASN A 30 -0.47 10.51 31.02
C ASN A 30 0.16 11.70 31.77
N GLY A 31 0.44 12.79 31.05
CA GLY A 31 1.04 14.01 31.60
C GLY A 31 2.57 14.01 31.67
N GLU A 32 3.23 12.91 31.32
CA GLU A 32 4.68 12.80 31.29
C GLU A 32 5.21 12.92 29.85
N ILE A 33 6.25 13.72 29.65
CA ILE A 33 6.93 13.83 28.35
C ILE A 33 7.60 12.49 28.05
N VAL A 34 7.38 11.96 26.85
CA VAL A 34 7.98 10.71 26.39
C VAL A 34 8.95 11.00 25.25
N ASP A 35 10.20 10.55 25.41
CA ASP A 35 11.27 10.60 24.40
C ASP A 35 11.79 9.21 23.99
N GLU A 36 11.32 8.15 24.65
CA GLU A 36 11.70 6.76 24.39
C GLU A 36 11.05 6.20 23.10
N LEU A 37 11.91 5.83 22.14
CA LEU A 37 11.46 5.13 20.93
C LEU A 37 10.94 3.73 21.26
N GLY A 38 9.86 3.33 20.59
CA GLY A 38 9.27 2.01 20.78
C GLY A 38 8.31 1.90 21.97
N ARG A 39 8.10 2.98 22.73
CA ARG A 39 7.07 3.08 23.77
C ARG A 39 5.73 2.51 23.28
N VAL A 40 5.09 1.72 24.14
CA VAL A 40 3.76 1.15 23.91
C VAL A 40 2.77 1.87 24.81
N VAL A 41 1.60 2.20 24.26
CA VAL A 41 0.46 2.78 24.96
C VAL A 41 -0.73 1.82 24.95
N ASP A 42 -1.48 1.76 26.03
CA ASP A 42 -2.79 1.11 26.07
C ASP A 42 -3.84 2.09 25.53
N ILE A 43 -4.51 1.69 24.44
CA ILE A 43 -5.49 2.55 23.75
C ILE A 43 -6.76 2.80 24.58
N ASN A 44 -7.00 2.01 25.63
CA ASN A 44 -8.21 2.12 26.45
C ASN A 44 -7.98 2.97 27.70
N THR A 45 -6.72 3.13 28.14
CA THR A 45 -6.42 3.77 29.43
C THR A 45 -5.43 4.93 29.33
N ASP A 46 -4.50 4.91 28.37
CA ASP A 46 -3.49 5.95 28.27
C ASP A 46 -4.02 7.18 27.53
N ARG A 47 -3.75 8.37 28.08
CA ARG A 47 -4.01 9.65 27.45
C ARG A 47 -2.76 10.16 26.76
N VAL A 48 -2.83 10.25 25.43
CA VAL A 48 -1.73 10.78 24.59
C VAL A 48 -2.03 12.22 24.22
N GLU A 49 -1.02 13.08 24.31
CA GLU A 49 -1.10 14.48 23.90
C GLU A 49 0.04 14.82 22.94
N TYR A 50 -0.25 15.71 21.98
CA TYR A 50 0.72 16.33 21.10
C TYR A 50 0.66 17.84 21.31
N GLN A 51 1.76 18.44 21.76
CA GLN A 51 1.82 19.87 22.10
C GLN A 51 0.72 20.32 23.08
N GLY A 52 0.41 19.47 24.07
CA GLY A 52 -0.62 19.75 25.09
C GLY A 52 -2.07 19.53 24.64
N LEU A 53 -2.30 19.11 23.39
CA LEU A 53 -3.63 18.80 22.87
C LEU A 53 -3.86 17.28 22.89
N PRO A 54 -5.02 16.79 23.40
CA PRO A 54 -5.36 15.39 23.35
C PRO A 54 -5.38 14.85 21.91
N VAL A 55 -4.71 13.71 21.71
CA VAL A 55 -4.70 12.98 20.43
C VAL A 55 -5.75 11.88 20.50
N ILE A 56 -6.81 12.02 19.71
CA ILE A 56 -7.94 11.09 19.72
C ILE A 56 -7.77 10.06 18.60
N LEU A 57 -7.89 8.79 18.97
CA LEU A 57 -7.85 7.66 18.04
C LEU A 57 -9.23 7.49 17.38
N PRO A 58 -9.31 7.19 16.07
CA PRO A 58 -10.58 6.80 15.46
C PRO A 58 -11.16 5.52 16.09
N ASP A 59 -12.46 5.53 16.35
CA ASP A 59 -13.19 4.45 17.04
C ASP A 59 -13.21 3.13 16.24
N GLN A 60 -13.13 3.23 14.91
CA GLN A 60 -13.18 2.09 14.00
C GLN A 60 -12.04 2.13 13.00
N TYR A 61 -11.73 0.98 12.43
CA TYR A 61 -10.87 0.90 11.25
C TYR A 61 -11.66 1.27 10.00
N GLU A 62 -11.00 1.98 9.09
CA GLU A 62 -11.51 2.32 7.77
C GLU A 62 -10.92 1.38 6.73
N TYR A 63 -11.74 0.94 5.78
CA TYR A 63 -11.33 0.09 4.66
C TYR A 63 -11.95 0.65 3.38
N VAL A 64 -11.11 1.00 2.40
CA VAL A 64 -11.53 1.61 1.14
C VAL A 64 -11.02 0.76 -0.01
N LEU A 65 -11.93 0.31 -0.88
CA LEU A 65 -11.58 -0.31 -2.15
C LEU A 65 -11.72 0.73 -3.26
N LEU A 66 -10.58 1.18 -3.78
CA LEU A 66 -10.52 2.11 -4.89
C LEU A 66 -10.27 1.32 -6.19
N ASN A 67 -11.12 1.51 -7.19
CA ASN A 67 -10.74 1.18 -8.56
C ASN A 67 -9.89 2.33 -9.11
N LYS A 68 -8.58 2.25 -8.91
CA LYS A 68 -7.61 3.28 -9.26
C LYS A 68 -7.57 3.46 -10.79
N PRO A 69 -7.77 4.69 -11.30
CA PRO A 69 -7.53 5.01 -12.70
C PRO A 69 -6.03 5.20 -13.02
N ALA A 70 -5.68 5.17 -14.30
CA ALA A 70 -4.33 5.50 -14.76
C ALA A 70 -4.06 7.00 -14.57
N GLY A 71 -2.79 7.38 -14.48
CA GLY A 71 -2.35 8.78 -14.32
C GLY A 71 -2.31 9.29 -12.88
N TYR A 72 -2.53 8.42 -11.88
CA TYR A 72 -2.48 8.78 -10.46
C TYR A 72 -1.38 8.01 -9.73
N LEU A 73 -0.61 8.69 -8.90
CA LEU A 73 0.42 8.09 -8.05
C LEU A 73 -0.16 7.54 -6.75
N VAL A 74 0.38 6.42 -6.29
CA VAL A 74 0.08 5.87 -4.95
C VAL A 74 1.09 6.44 -3.95
N THR A 75 0.87 7.67 -3.51
CA THR A 75 1.66 8.37 -2.48
C THR A 75 0.81 9.44 -1.80
N ARG A 76 1.13 9.78 -0.54
CA ARG A 76 0.49 10.89 0.20
C ARG A 76 0.97 12.27 -0.26
N SER A 77 2.20 12.34 -0.75
CA SER A 77 2.81 13.59 -1.17
C SER A 77 3.75 13.31 -2.32
N ASP A 78 3.61 14.09 -3.40
CA ASP A 78 4.51 14.07 -4.54
C ASP A 78 5.18 15.45 -4.68
N PRO A 79 6.51 15.56 -4.55
CA PRO A 79 7.23 16.82 -4.74
C PRO A 79 7.02 17.43 -6.14
N GLY A 80 6.78 16.58 -7.15
CA GLY A 80 6.47 16.99 -8.51
C GLY A 80 5.02 17.46 -8.72
N LYS A 81 4.19 17.45 -7.66
CA LYS A 81 2.77 17.82 -7.69
C LYS A 81 1.94 17.07 -8.74
N ARG A 82 2.31 15.83 -9.04
CA ARG A 82 1.51 14.95 -9.89
C ARG A 82 0.26 14.48 -9.10
N PRO A 83 -0.85 14.18 -9.80
CA PRO A 83 -2.06 13.68 -9.15
C PRO A 83 -1.79 12.40 -8.35
N THR A 84 -2.44 12.28 -7.20
CA THR A 84 -2.32 11.13 -6.29
C THR A 84 -3.68 10.48 -6.04
N VAL A 85 -3.68 9.22 -5.61
CA VAL A 85 -4.92 8.51 -5.25
C VAL A 85 -5.74 9.21 -4.15
N TYR A 86 -5.12 10.10 -3.36
CA TYR A 86 -5.82 10.89 -2.35
C TYR A 86 -6.66 12.02 -2.95
N ASP A 87 -6.34 12.49 -4.17
CA ASP A 87 -7.16 13.49 -4.88
C ASP A 87 -8.52 12.91 -5.34
N LEU A 88 -8.65 11.58 -5.34
CA LEU A 88 -9.85 10.84 -5.74
C LEU A 88 -10.78 10.51 -4.55
N LEU A 89 -10.35 10.75 -3.31
CA LEU A 89 -11.01 10.29 -2.10
C LEU A 89 -11.32 11.47 -1.18
N GLN A 90 -12.44 11.40 -0.48
CA GLN A 90 -12.88 12.43 0.47
C GLN A 90 -13.24 11.80 1.81
N GLY A 91 -13.03 12.54 2.90
CA GLY A 91 -13.48 12.12 4.24
C GLY A 91 -12.70 10.95 4.86
N LEU A 92 -11.52 10.61 4.34
CA LEU A 92 -10.70 9.53 4.88
C LEU A 92 -10.26 9.79 6.32
N HIS A 93 -10.15 8.72 7.09
CA HIS A 93 -9.43 8.78 8.35
C HIS A 93 -7.99 9.28 8.11
N PRO A 94 -7.45 10.14 9.00
CA PRO A 94 -6.12 10.70 8.81
C PRO A 94 -5.01 9.64 8.67
N GLY A 95 -5.20 8.47 9.28
CA GLY A 95 -4.30 7.31 9.23
C GLY A 95 -4.43 6.40 8.02
N THR A 96 -5.40 6.63 7.12
CA THR A 96 -5.69 5.71 6.01
C THR A 96 -4.60 5.71 4.94
N VAL A 97 -3.95 4.56 4.76
CA VAL A 97 -2.81 4.38 3.85
C VAL A 97 -3.09 3.28 2.84
N PRO A 98 -2.51 3.37 1.61
CA PRO A 98 -2.64 2.31 0.64
C PRO A 98 -1.94 1.04 1.11
N VAL A 99 -2.60 -0.10 0.86
CA VAL A 99 -2.05 -1.44 1.04
C VAL A 99 -1.34 -1.80 -0.24
N GLY A 100 -0.07 -1.38 -0.33
CA GLY A 100 0.78 -1.60 -1.49
C GLY A 100 0.71 -0.44 -2.47
N ARG A 101 1.24 -0.66 -3.67
CA ARG A 101 1.26 0.37 -4.72
C ARG A 101 0.89 -0.26 -6.05
N LEU A 102 0.18 0.52 -6.85
CA LEU A 102 0.06 0.32 -8.28
C LEU A 102 0.84 1.43 -8.96
N ASP A 103 1.49 1.11 -10.07
CA ASP A 103 2.17 2.10 -10.89
C ASP A 103 1.21 3.17 -11.39
N MET A 104 1.77 4.31 -11.81
CA MET A 104 1.00 5.46 -12.28
C MET A 104 0.01 5.05 -13.38
N ASP A 105 0.47 4.25 -14.34
CA ASP A 105 -0.30 3.82 -15.51
C ASP A 105 -1.10 2.53 -15.29
N THR A 106 -0.90 1.85 -14.15
CA THR A 106 -1.66 0.66 -13.78
C THR A 106 -3.02 1.05 -13.20
N THR A 107 -4.08 0.39 -13.67
CA THR A 107 -5.45 0.55 -13.18
C THR A 107 -5.86 -0.61 -12.29
N GLY A 108 -6.96 -0.45 -11.56
CA GLY A 108 -7.63 -1.55 -10.88
C GLY A 108 -7.64 -1.41 -9.37
N LEU A 109 -7.77 -2.55 -8.68
CA LEU A 109 -8.05 -2.60 -7.25
C LEU A 109 -6.87 -2.10 -6.42
N LEU A 110 -7.11 -1.05 -5.62
CA LEU A 110 -6.22 -0.58 -4.57
C LEU A 110 -6.99 -0.53 -3.26
N LEU A 111 -6.55 -1.29 -2.27
CA LEU A 111 -7.07 -1.21 -0.90
C LEU A 111 -6.36 -0.08 -0.15
N LEU A 112 -7.09 0.71 0.61
CA LEU A 112 -6.55 1.64 1.61
C LEU A 112 -7.16 1.33 2.97
N THR A 113 -6.38 1.44 4.04
CA THR A 113 -6.85 1.22 5.41
C THR A 113 -5.98 1.93 6.44
N ASP A 114 -6.54 2.24 7.61
CA ASP A 114 -5.80 2.62 8.81
C ASP A 114 -5.53 1.42 9.75
N ASP A 115 -6.01 0.21 9.40
CA ASP A 115 -5.62 -1.04 10.03
C ASP A 115 -4.26 -1.51 9.53
N GLY A 116 -3.22 -1.03 10.21
CA GLY A 116 -1.85 -1.43 9.91
C GLY A 116 -1.55 -2.94 10.07
N GLU A 117 -2.37 -3.70 10.80
CA GLU A 117 -2.17 -5.15 10.95
C GLU A 117 -2.66 -5.88 9.70
N LEU A 118 -3.88 -5.56 9.23
CA LEU A 118 -4.37 -6.05 7.95
C LEU A 118 -3.42 -5.65 6.81
N GLY A 119 -3.01 -4.38 6.75
CA GLY A 119 -2.08 -3.89 5.74
C GLY A 119 -0.76 -4.66 5.74
N TYR A 120 -0.19 -4.91 6.93
CA TYR A 120 1.01 -5.73 7.07
C TYR A 120 0.79 -7.17 6.60
N ARG A 121 -0.34 -7.79 6.95
CA ARG A 121 -0.66 -9.16 6.54
C ARG A 121 -0.84 -9.32 5.04
N LEU A 122 -1.38 -8.31 4.37
CA LEU A 122 -1.60 -8.34 2.92
C LEU A 122 -0.31 -8.06 2.12
N LEU A 123 0.61 -7.28 2.67
CA LEU A 123 1.84 -6.88 1.97
C LEU A 123 3.05 -7.74 2.27
N HIS A 124 3.14 -8.29 3.47
CA HIS A 124 4.37 -8.94 3.87
C HIS A 124 4.54 -10.27 3.12
N PRO A 125 5.67 -10.51 2.43
CA PRO A 125 5.86 -11.67 1.55
C PRO A 125 5.60 -13.02 2.21
N ARG A 126 5.86 -13.15 3.51
CA ARG A 126 5.60 -14.37 4.30
C ARG A 126 4.16 -14.89 4.25
N PHE A 127 3.19 -14.02 3.97
CA PHE A 127 1.78 -14.40 3.93
C PHE A 127 1.29 -14.82 2.55
N VAL A 128 2.12 -14.65 1.51
CA VAL A 128 1.89 -15.19 0.16
C VAL A 128 0.48 -14.85 -0.35
N VAL A 129 0.11 -13.57 -0.27
CA VAL A 129 -1.21 -13.12 -0.70
C VAL A 129 -1.21 -12.92 -2.21
N ASP A 130 -2.06 -13.66 -2.90
CA ASP A 130 -2.23 -13.60 -4.34
C ASP A 130 -2.73 -12.22 -4.83
N LYS A 131 -2.07 -11.74 -5.88
CA LYS A 131 -2.40 -10.52 -6.61
C LYS A 131 -2.66 -10.90 -8.05
N ARG A 132 -3.90 -10.70 -8.50
CA ARG A 132 -4.33 -11.06 -9.85
C ARG A 132 -4.36 -9.83 -10.76
N TYR A 133 -3.67 -9.95 -11.88
CA TYR A 133 -3.56 -8.92 -12.90
C TYR A 133 -4.14 -9.38 -14.22
N VAL A 134 -4.59 -8.39 -15.00
CA VAL A 134 -4.90 -8.56 -16.41
C VAL A 134 -3.94 -7.67 -17.18
N ALA A 135 -3.09 -8.28 -17.99
CA ALA A 135 -2.15 -7.56 -18.85
C ALA A 135 -2.58 -7.67 -20.31
N VAL A 136 -2.47 -6.58 -21.06
CA VAL A 136 -2.57 -6.60 -22.52
C VAL A 136 -1.16 -6.44 -23.08
N VAL A 137 -0.70 -7.45 -23.81
CA VAL A 137 0.65 -7.49 -24.38
C VAL A 137 0.63 -7.26 -25.89
N SER A 138 1.71 -6.67 -26.40
CA SER A 138 1.99 -6.60 -27.83
C SER A 138 2.42 -7.97 -28.34
N GLY A 139 1.86 -8.41 -29.47
CA GLY A 139 2.22 -9.66 -30.12
C GLY A 139 1.26 -10.82 -29.81
N ASP A 140 1.75 -12.02 -30.09
CA ASP A 140 1.03 -13.28 -30.02
C ASP A 140 1.92 -14.28 -29.29
N PRO A 141 1.92 -14.25 -27.94
CA PRO A 141 2.84 -15.06 -27.16
C PRO A 141 2.56 -16.55 -27.39
N THR A 142 3.62 -17.29 -27.66
CA THR A 142 3.57 -18.76 -27.78
C THR A 142 3.42 -19.38 -26.40
N GLU A 143 2.90 -20.61 -26.34
CA GLU A 143 2.76 -21.34 -25.07
C GLU A 143 4.12 -21.51 -24.38
N ASP A 144 5.19 -21.79 -25.13
CA ASP A 144 6.55 -21.89 -24.60
C ASP A 144 7.00 -20.62 -23.86
N LYS A 145 6.64 -19.43 -24.35
CA LYS A 145 6.96 -18.15 -23.68
C LYS A 145 6.14 -17.96 -22.41
N ILE A 146 4.91 -18.45 -22.40
CA ILE A 146 4.06 -18.40 -21.21
C ILE A 146 4.56 -19.39 -20.16
N ASP A 147 5.05 -20.56 -20.57
CA ASP A 147 5.67 -21.53 -19.67
C ASP A 147 6.92 -21.00 -18.99
N LEU A 148 7.69 -20.13 -19.65
CA LEU A 148 8.79 -19.40 -19.00
C LEU A 148 8.27 -18.52 -17.86
N LEU A 149 7.23 -17.71 -18.11
CA LEU A 149 6.62 -16.89 -17.05
C LEU A 149 6.06 -17.72 -15.89
N ARG A 150 5.47 -18.89 -16.19
CA ARG A 150 4.93 -19.78 -15.16
C ARG A 150 6.01 -20.36 -14.25
N ARG A 151 7.20 -20.63 -14.79
CA ARG A 151 8.34 -21.20 -14.03
C ARG A 151 9.13 -20.14 -13.26
N GLY A 152 9.02 -18.89 -13.69
CA GLY A 152 9.84 -17.77 -13.21
C GLY A 152 10.93 -17.42 -14.22
N ILE A 153 11.28 -16.15 -14.29
CA ILE A 153 12.27 -15.60 -15.21
C ILE A 153 13.32 -14.78 -14.44
N ASP A 154 14.55 -14.74 -14.95
CA ASP A 154 15.59 -13.89 -14.38
C ASP A 154 15.39 -12.43 -14.76
N LEU A 155 15.34 -11.56 -13.75
CA LEU A 155 15.37 -10.11 -13.87
C LEU A 155 16.67 -9.56 -13.26
N ASP A 156 16.92 -8.26 -13.44
CA ASP A 156 18.14 -7.60 -12.94
C ASP A 156 18.28 -7.68 -11.41
N ASP A 157 17.17 -7.80 -10.68
CA ASP A 157 17.09 -7.91 -9.22
C ASP A 157 16.93 -9.36 -8.71
N GLY A 158 16.91 -10.34 -9.62
CA GLY A 158 16.85 -11.76 -9.31
C GLY A 158 15.75 -12.51 -10.07
N PRO A 159 15.63 -13.83 -9.83
CA PRO A 159 14.56 -14.62 -10.44
C PRO A 159 13.20 -14.29 -9.82
N THR A 160 12.17 -14.18 -10.66
CA THR A 160 10.78 -14.13 -10.17
C THR A 160 10.35 -15.48 -9.63
N ALA A 161 9.44 -15.47 -8.66
CA ALA A 161 8.73 -16.67 -8.24
C ALA A 161 7.85 -17.23 -9.38
N PRO A 162 7.48 -18.52 -9.32
CA PRO A 162 6.48 -19.10 -10.20
C PRO A 162 5.15 -18.34 -10.13
N ALA A 163 4.50 -18.18 -11.29
CA ALA A 163 3.26 -17.44 -11.43
C ALA A 163 2.18 -18.26 -12.15
N GLU A 164 0.91 -18.04 -11.81
CA GLU A 164 -0.17 -18.58 -12.63
C GLU A 164 -0.39 -17.66 -13.82
N VAL A 165 -0.23 -18.18 -15.04
CA VAL A 165 -0.43 -17.38 -16.26
C VAL A 165 -1.37 -18.10 -17.22
N GLN A 166 -2.43 -17.40 -17.64
CA GLN A 166 -3.40 -17.90 -18.61
C GLN A 166 -3.49 -16.93 -19.80
N ILE A 167 -3.43 -17.49 -21.01
CA ILE A 167 -3.69 -16.74 -22.23
C ILE A 167 -5.20 -16.63 -22.42
N GLY A 168 -5.69 -15.40 -22.51
CA GLY A 168 -7.07 -15.10 -22.83
C GLY A 168 -7.26 -14.76 -24.32
N HIS A 169 -8.15 -13.79 -24.56
CA HIS A 169 -8.49 -13.34 -25.90
C HIS A 169 -7.27 -12.78 -26.67
N ARG A 170 -7.17 -13.13 -27.95
CA ARG A 170 -6.17 -12.63 -28.90
C ARG A 170 -6.88 -11.87 -30.02
N TRP A 171 -6.33 -10.74 -30.43
CA TRP A 171 -6.91 -9.94 -31.50
C TRP A 171 -5.85 -9.17 -32.28
N SER A 172 -6.26 -8.60 -33.40
CA SER A 172 -5.45 -7.70 -34.22
C SER A 172 -6.01 -6.28 -34.14
N ASP A 173 -5.11 -5.31 -34.04
CA ASP A 173 -5.38 -3.87 -34.09
C ASP A 173 -4.55 -3.29 -35.26
N GLY A 174 -5.18 -3.22 -36.43
CA GLY A 174 -4.48 -3.04 -37.71
C GLY A 174 -3.49 -4.18 -37.97
N TYR A 175 -2.22 -3.84 -38.20
CA TYR A 175 -1.14 -4.81 -38.39
C TYR A 175 -0.53 -5.33 -37.07
N LYS A 176 -0.96 -4.81 -35.91
CA LYS A 176 -0.40 -5.18 -34.61
C LYS A 176 -1.23 -6.29 -33.97
N LYS A 177 -0.60 -7.42 -33.65
CA LYS A 177 -1.21 -8.46 -32.83
C LYS A 177 -1.22 -8.04 -31.36
N ARG A 178 -2.23 -8.47 -30.61
CA ARG A 178 -2.41 -8.26 -29.17
C ARG A 178 -2.91 -9.54 -28.52
N ALA A 179 -2.54 -9.73 -27.27
CA ALA A 179 -3.10 -10.78 -26.43
C ALA A 179 -3.39 -10.27 -25.03
N ARG A 180 -4.47 -10.77 -24.43
CA ARG A 180 -4.78 -10.57 -23.01
C ARG A 180 -4.22 -11.75 -22.22
N LEU A 181 -3.50 -11.45 -21.14
CA LEU A 181 -2.99 -12.42 -20.19
C LEU A 181 -3.65 -12.17 -18.83
N SER A 182 -4.04 -13.24 -18.14
CA SER A 182 -4.35 -13.20 -16.71
C SER A 182 -3.15 -13.74 -15.95
N LEU A 183 -2.67 -13.01 -14.95
CA LEU A 183 -1.51 -13.37 -14.14
C LEU A 183 -1.90 -13.40 -12.67
N CYS A 184 -1.43 -14.38 -11.92
CA CYS A 184 -1.49 -14.41 -10.46
C CYS A 184 -0.06 -14.49 -9.91
N ILE A 185 0.34 -13.48 -9.14
CA ILE A 185 1.64 -13.40 -8.48
C ILE A 185 1.44 -13.19 -6.98
N HIS A 186 2.35 -13.67 -6.16
CA HIS A 186 2.30 -13.50 -4.69
C HIS A 186 3.33 -12.51 -4.15
N GLU A 187 4.28 -12.08 -4.99
CA GLU A 187 5.26 -11.03 -4.73
C GLU A 187 4.95 -9.74 -5.51
N GLY A 188 5.59 -8.62 -5.13
CA GLY A 188 5.36 -7.29 -5.71
C GLY A 188 5.11 -6.20 -4.66
#